data_AF-A0A699VW40-F1
#
_entry.id   AF-A0A699VW40-F1
#
_cell.length_a   1.000
_cell.length_b   1.000
_cell.length_c   1.000
_cell.angle_alpha   90.00
_cell.angle_beta   90.00
_cell.angle_gamma   90.00
#
_symmetry.space_group_name_H-M   'P 1'
#
loop_
_entity.id
_entity.type
_entity.pdbx_description
1 polymer ?
#
loop_
_entity_poly.entity_id
_entity_poly.type
_entity_poly.pdbx_seq_one_letter_code
_entity_poly.pdbx_strand_id
1 'polypeptide(L)' 'MIGSLMYLTASRPDITFAVSACARHQVSPTVSNLNAVKRIFKYIKGHPNLGLWYPRDSPFDLEAFSDSDYAGAAG' A
#
# COMPACT_ATOMS: atom_id res chain seq x y z
N MET A 1 3.04 -0.41 14.23
CA MET A 1 4.12 -0.11 13.24
C MET A 1 3.71 -0.53 11.82
N ILE A 2 3.39 -1.80 11.55
CA ILE A 2 2.97 -2.23 10.20
C ILE A 2 1.64 -1.60 9.76
N GLY A 3 0.65 -1.44 10.65
CA GLY A 3 -0.64 -0.83 10.28
C GLY A 3 -0.52 0.58 9.68
N SER A 4 0.36 1.42 10.24
CA SER A 4 0.64 2.76 9.68
C SER A 4 1.31 2.68 8.29
N LEU A 5 2.15 1.67 8.07
CA LEU A 5 2.76 1.43 6.76
C LEU A 5 1.74 0.90 5.75
N MET A 6 0.80 0.05 6.17
CA MET A 6 -0.32 -0.43 5.33
C MET A 6 -1.22 0.73 4.91
N TYR A 7 -1.48 1.70 5.79
CA TYR A 7 -2.19 2.91 5.38
C TYR A 7 -1.41 3.67 4.30
N LEU A 8 -0.09 3.78 4.46
CA LEU A 8 0.76 4.50 3.52
C LEU A 8 0.78 3.87 2.13
N THR A 9 0.56 2.55 1.97
CA THR A 9 0.61 1.90 0.64
C THR A 9 -0.45 2.44 -0.32
N ALA A 10 -1.55 3.00 0.18
CA ALA A 10 -2.58 3.62 -0.65
C ALA A 10 -2.07 4.85 -1.43
N SER A 11 -1.20 5.67 -0.83
CA SER A 11 -0.54 6.78 -1.51
C SER A 11 0.88 6.46 -1.96
N ARG A 12 1.49 5.38 -1.46
CA ARG A 12 2.86 4.96 -1.76
C ARG A 12 2.88 3.53 -2.31
N PRO A 13 2.43 3.31 -3.55
CA PRO A 13 2.39 1.96 -4.11
C PRO A 13 3.80 1.34 -4.23
N ASP A 14 4.84 2.17 -4.31
CA ASP A 14 6.26 1.80 -4.39
C ASP A 14 6.75 0.97 -3.19
N ILE A 15 6.15 1.10 -2.01
CA ILE A 15 6.54 0.34 -0.81
C ILE A 15 5.64 -0.88 -0.54
N THR A 16 4.58 -1.07 -1.33
CA THR A 16 3.52 -2.07 -1.05
C THR A 16 4.07 -3.47 -0.87
N PHE A 17 4.98 -3.90 -1.75
CA PHE A 17 5.60 -5.22 -1.65
C PHE A 17 6.38 -5.40 -0.35
N ALA A 18 7.24 -4.44 0.00
CA ALA A 18 8.07 -4.50 1.20
C ALA A 18 7.22 -4.51 2.49
N VAL A 19 6.17 -3.69 2.53
CA VAL A 19 5.21 -3.65 3.65
C VAL A 19 4.45 -4.97 3.77
N SER A 20 3.98 -5.52 2.64
CA SER A 20 3.25 -6.80 2.60
C SER A 20 4.10 -7.97 3.11
N ALA A 21 5.39 -8.00 2.73
CA ALA A 21 6.33 -9.00 3.22
C ALA A 21 6.57 -8.90 4.73
N CYS A 22 6.66 -7.67 5.27
CA CYS A 22 6.81 -7.45 6.71
C CYS A 22 5.54 -7.82 7.49
N ALA A 23 4.36 -7.55 6.92
CA ALA A 23 3.07 -7.83 7.54
C ALA A 23 2.84 -9.33 7.81
N ARG A 24 3.32 -10.21 6.91
CA ARG A 24 3.25 -11.67 7.09
C ARG A 24 3.95 -12.15 8.36
N HIS A 25 4.95 -11.43 8.82
CA HIS A 25 5.73 -11.77 10.01
C HIS A 25 5.37 -10.91 11.23
N GLN A 26 4.24 -10.19 11.19
CA GLN A 26 3.83 -9.29 12.26
C GLN A 26 3.49 -10.04 13.56
N VAL A 27 2.96 -11.26 13.48
CA VAL A 27 2.58 -12.07 14.65
C VAL A 27 3.80 -12.53 15.44
N SER A 28 4.90 -12.84 14.75
CA SER A 28 6.17 -13.25 15.37
C SER A 28 7.36 -12.61 14.65
N PRO A 29 7.65 -11.33 14.92
CA PRO A 29 8.69 -10.59 14.23
C PRO A 29 10.09 -10.98 14.73
N THR A 30 11.02 -11.20 13.79
CA THR A 30 12.44 -11.40 14.09
C THR A 30 13.21 -10.08 14.04
N VAL A 31 14.46 -10.07 14.53
CA VAL A 31 15.34 -8.89 14.45
C VAL A 31 15.57 -8.44 13.00
N SER A 32 15.67 -9.38 12.06
CA SER A 32 15.80 -9.06 10.64
C SER A 32 14.55 -8.36 10.09
N ASN A 33 13.35 -8.81 10.48
CA ASN A 33 12.09 -8.17 10.10
C ASN A 33 12.01 -6.73 10.64
N LEU A 34 12.43 -6.50 11.89
CA LEU A 34 12.49 -5.16 12.47
C LEU A 34 13.47 -4.24 11.73
N ASN A 35 14.62 -4.77 11.30
CA ASN A 35 15.58 -4.02 10.49
C ASN A 35 15.04 -3.69 9.09
N ALA A 36 14.27 -4.60 8.48
CA ALA A 36 13.59 -4.34 7.22
C ALA A 36 12.59 -3.18 7.36
N VAL A 37 11.80 -3.17 8.43
CA VAL A 37 10.86 -2.08 8.71
C VAL A 37 11.57 -0.75 8.92
N LYS A 38 12.70 -0.73 9.66
CA LYS A 38 13.52 0.49 9.80
C LYS A 38 14.03 1.01 8.46
N ARG A 39 14.41 0.12 7.53
CA ARG A 39 14.80 0.50 6.17
C ARG A 39 13.66 1.15 5.40
N ILE A 40 12.43 0.62 5.52
CA ILE A 40 11.23 1.22 4.91
C ILE A 40 11.03 2.65 5.44
N PHE A 41 11.11 2.87 6.75
CA PHE A 41 11.00 4.21 7.32
C PHE A 41 12.11 5.16 6.85
N LYS A 42 13.35 4.68 6.76
CA LYS A 42 14.48 5.48 6.24
C LYS A 42 14.22 5.88 4.78
N TYR A 43 13.70 4.98 3.96
CA TYR A 43 13.37 5.23 2.57
C TYR A 43 12.26 6.28 2.42
N ILE A 44 11.16 6.13 3.17
CA ILE A 44 10.06 7.11 3.19
C ILE A 44 10.58 8.49 3.59
N LYS A 45 11.38 8.57 4.66
CA LYS A 45 11.97 9.83 5.14
C LYS A 45 12.92 10.46 4.10
N GLY A 46 13.65 9.65 3.35
CA GLY A 46 14.58 10.13 2.32
C GLY A 46 13.89 10.60 1.03
N HIS A 47 12.67 10.13 0.77
CA HIS A 47 11.93 10.42 -0.47
C HIS A 47 10.49 10.86 -0.14
N PRO A 48 10.29 12.05 0.47
CA PRO A 48 8.96 12.51 0.86
C PRO A 48 8.05 12.80 -0.33
N ASN A 49 8.62 13.20 -1.48
CA ASN A 49 7.87 13.60 -2.68
C ASN A 49 7.53 12.42 -3.61
N LEU A 50 8.05 11.23 -3.32
CA LEU A 50 7.71 10.04 -4.08
C LEU A 50 6.36 9.54 -3.55
N GLY A 51 5.35 9.39 -4.39
CA GLY A 51 4.00 8.98 -3.98
C GLY A 51 2.90 9.63 -4.80
N LEU A 52 1.71 9.05 -4.73
CA LEU A 52 0.47 9.62 -5.24
C LEU A 52 0.07 10.79 -4.35
N TRP A 53 0.01 11.97 -4.96
CA TRP A 53 -0.52 13.17 -4.34
C TRP A 53 -1.94 13.39 -4.86
N TYR A 54 -2.89 13.52 -3.95
CA TYR A 54 -4.29 13.80 -4.25
C TYR A 54 -4.60 15.26 -3.87
N PRO A 55 -4.50 16.22 -4.81
CA PRO A 55 -4.87 17.61 -4.54
C PRO A 55 -6.35 17.71 -4.17
N ARG A 56 -6.67 18.53 -3.16
CA ARG A 56 -8.06 18.81 -2.77
C ARG A 56 -8.87 19.43 -3.91
N ASP A 57 -8.24 20.30 -4.69
CA ASP A 57 -8.89 21.07 -5.75
C ASP A 57 -8.68 20.43 -7.14
N SER A 58 -8.40 19.12 -7.18
CA SER A 58 -8.37 18.39 -8.45
C SER A 58 -9.78 18.36 -9.04
N PRO A 59 -9.98 18.61 -10.35
CA PRO A 59 -11.21 18.19 -11.01
C PRO A 59 -11.29 16.66 -10.85
N PHE A 60 -12.15 16.21 -9.94
CA PHE A 60 -12.34 14.80 -9.64
C PHE A 60 -13.41 14.27 -10.58
N ASP A 61 -12.99 13.81 -11.77
CA ASP A 61 -13.86 13.00 -12.63
C ASP A 61 -13.88 11.58 -12.05
N LEU A 62 -15.01 11.22 -11.44
CA LEU A 62 -15.24 9.88 -10.93
C LEU A 62 -15.56 8.95 -12.10
N GLU A 63 -14.56 8.22 -12.57
CA GLU A 63 -14.71 7.17 -13.56
C GLU A 63 -14.82 5.82 -12.85
N ALA A 64 -15.96 5.14 -12.99
CA ALA A 64 -16.20 3.83 -12.41
C ALA A 64 -16.20 2.75 -13.50
N PHE A 65 -15.46 1.67 -13.25
CA PHE A 65 -15.44 0.49 -14.12
C PHE A 65 -16.28 -0.62 -13.47
N SER A 66 -17.21 -1.19 -14.22
CA SER A 66 -17.95 -2.39 -13.83
C SER A 66 -17.39 -3.56 -14.63
N ASP A 67 -16.78 -4.53 -13.96
CA ASP A 67 -16.48 -5.83 -14.58
C ASP A 67 -17.76 -6.65 -14.61
N SER A 68 -18.07 -7.29 -15.74
CA SER A 68 -19.24 -8.14 -15.87
C SER A 68 -18.79 -9.59 -15.79
N ASP A 69 -18.95 -10.20 -14.62
CA ASP A 69 -18.70 -11.62 -14.43
C ASP A 69 -19.72 -12.40 -15.28
N TYR A 70 -19.26 -13.08 -16.33
CA TYR A 70 -20.09 -13.97 -17.15
C TYR A 70 -20.42 -15.25 -16.36
N ALA A 71 -21.21 -15.13 -15.30
CA ALA A 71 -21.83 -16.25 -14.60
C ALA A 71 -23.23 -16.46 -15.19
N GLY A 72 -23.28 -17.04 -16.38
CA GLY A 72 -24.53 -17.46 -17.02
C GLY A 72 -25.25 -18.48 -16.15
N ALA A 73 -26.51 -18.18 -15.82
CA ALA A 73 -27.41 -19.05 -15.08
C ALA A 73 -27.62 -20.39 -15.82
N ALA A 74 -27.35 -21.50 -15.14
CA ALA A 74 -27.93 -22.79 -15.50
C ALA A 74 -29.33 -22.84 -14.87
N GLY A 75 -30.36 -22.77 -15.72
CA GLY A 75 -31.73 -23.13 -15.37
C GLY A 75 -31.92 -24.64 -15.26
#